data_AF-A0A8X8G9G3-F1
#
_entry.id   AF-A0A8X8G9G3-F1
#
_cell.length_a   1.000
_cell.length_b   1.000
_cell.length_c   1.000
_cell.angle_alpha   90.00
_cell.angle_beta   90.00
_cell.angle_gamma   90.00
#
_symmetry.space_group_name_H-M   'P 1'
#
loop_
_entity.id
_entity.type
_entity.pdbx_description
1 polymer ?
#
loop_
_entity_poly.entity_id
_entity_poly.type
_entity_poly.pdbx_seq_one_letter_code
_entity_poly.pdbx_strand_id
1 'polypeptide(L)' 'MSTTTDTYVRARIDTNTKERTASALEAMGLSVSDAIRLLMLRIADEQRMPFHVKVPNATTKKAIAELEA' A
#
# COMPACT_ATOMS: atom_id res chain seq x y z
N MET A 1 -24.60 15.68 -9.70
CA MET A 1 -23.14 15.91 -9.73
C MET A 1 -22.58 15.26 -8.48
N SER A 2 -21.66 14.31 -8.61
CA SER A 2 -21.02 13.72 -7.43
C SER A 2 -20.04 14.73 -6.84
N THR A 3 -20.20 15.04 -5.56
CA THR A 3 -19.19 15.80 -4.81
C THR A 3 -17.97 14.90 -4.63
N THR A 4 -16.86 15.22 -5.28
CA THR A 4 -15.55 14.62 -4.94
C THR A 4 -15.17 15.12 -3.55
N THR A 5 -15.52 14.35 -2.53
CA THR A 5 -15.07 14.60 -1.16
C THR A 5 -13.59 14.23 -1.08
N ASP A 6 -12.72 15.22 -0.89
CA ASP A 6 -11.29 14.99 -0.66
C ASP A 6 -11.06 14.19 0.63
N THR A 7 -10.95 12.87 0.50
CA THR A 7 -10.70 11.94 1.61
C THR A 7 -9.20 11.85 1.88
N TYR A 8 -8.79 12.06 3.14
CA TYR A 8 -7.40 11.94 3.56
C TYR A 8 -7.03 10.50 3.96
N VAL A 9 -5.83 10.06 3.58
CA VAL A 9 -5.21 8.83 4.09
C VAL A 9 -4.38 9.17 5.33
N ARG A 10 -4.58 8.45 6.42
CA ARG A 10 -3.81 8.62 7.66
C ARG A 10 -3.40 7.25 8.24
N ALA A 11 -2.12 6.92 8.13
CA ALA A 11 -1.51 5.75 8.75
C ALA A 11 -0.60 6.18 9.92
N ARG A 12 -0.52 5.35 10.97
CA ARG A 12 0.45 5.52 12.05
C ARG A 12 1.73 4.75 11.69
N ILE A 13 2.85 5.47 11.66
CA ILE A 13 4.21 4.95 11.52
C ILE A 13 5.10 5.55 12.61
N ASP A 14 6.27 4.98 12.84
CA ASP A 14 7.28 5.58 13.71
C ASP A 14 8.01 6.75 13.01
N THR A 15 8.69 7.57 13.81
CA THR A 15 9.38 8.77 13.34
C THR A 15 10.54 8.45 12.39
N ASN A 16 11.34 7.40 12.66
CA ASN A 16 12.51 7.07 11.84
C ASN A 16 12.11 6.57 10.45
N THR A 17 11.07 5.73 10.37
CA THR A 17 10.47 5.31 9.10
C THR A 17 9.91 6.50 8.34
N LYS A 18 9.23 7.44 9.02
CA LYS A 18 8.69 8.66 8.39
C LYS A 18 9.80 9.51 7.77
N GLU A 19 10.84 9.83 8.53
CA GLU A 19 11.95 10.70 8.12
C GLU A 19 12.73 10.09 6.96
N ARG A 20 13.16 8.82 7.09
CA ARG A 20 13.91 8.11 6.05
C ARG A 20 13.12 7.95 4.76
N THR A 21 11.80 7.74 4.85
CA THR A 21 10.92 7.65 3.67
C THR A 21 10.77 9.02 3.01
N ALA A 22 10.62 10.10 3.79
CA ALA A 22 10.52 11.46 3.27
C ALA A 22 11.76 11.86 2.48
N SER A 23 12.97 11.75 3.05
CA SER A 23 14.22 12.09 2.35
C SER A 23 14.49 11.20 1.13
N ALA A 24 14.11 9.92 1.18
CA ALA A 24 14.25 9.02 0.04
C ALA A 24 13.33 9.39 -1.14
N LEU A 25 12.09 9.82 -0.86
CA LEU A 25 11.15 10.28 -1.89
C LEU A 25 11.51 11.68 -2.41
N GLU A 26 11.96 12.58 -1.54
CA GLU A 26 12.45 13.91 -1.91
C GLU A 26 13.64 13.81 -2.89
N ALA A 27 14.58 12.90 -2.66
CA ALA A 27 15.67 12.59 -3.59
C ALA A 27 15.19 11.99 -4.94
N MET A 28 13.95 11.52 -5.03
CA MET A 28 13.29 11.09 -6.28
C MET A 28 12.37 12.17 -6.88
N GLY A 29 12.28 13.35 -6.28
CA GLY A 29 11.38 14.43 -6.71
C GLY A 29 9.90 14.20 -6.37
N LEU A 30 9.59 13.35 -5.37
CA LEU A 30 8.23 12.96 -5.00
C LEU A 30 7.91 13.36 -3.55
N SER A 31 6.66 13.77 -3.28
CA SER A 31 6.17 13.85 -1.90
C SER A 31 5.69 12.49 -1.39
N VAL A 32 5.59 12.35 -0.07
CA VAL A 32 4.94 11.19 0.59
C VAL A 32 3.50 11.01 0.09
N SER A 33 2.78 12.10 -0.20
CA SER A 33 1.42 12.05 -0.76
C SER A 33 1.39 11.53 -2.20
N ASP A 34 2.41 11.80 -3.02
CA ASP A 34 2.50 11.27 -4.38
C ASP A 34 2.76 9.76 -4.38
N ALA A 35 3.69 9.31 -3.54
CA ALA A 35 3.96 7.88 -3.36
C ALA A 35 2.71 7.12 -2.89
N ILE A 36 1.94 7.68 -1.95
CA ILE A 36 0.67 7.09 -1.49
C ILE A 36 -0.39 7.08 -2.61
N ARG A 37 -0.57 8.19 -3.35
CA ARG A 37 -1.50 8.26 -4.49
C ARG A 37 -1.18 7.21 -5.56
N LEU A 38 0.09 7.15 -5.99
CA LEU A 38 0.56 6.20 -6.99
C LEU A 38 0.38 4.75 -6.52
N LEU A 39 0.69 4.46 -5.25
CA LEU A 39 0.47 3.12 -4.67
C LEU A 39 -1.01 2.71 -4.69
N MET A 40 -1.93 3.61 -4.31
CA MET A 40 -3.37 3.28 -4.27
C MET A 40 -3.96 3.08 -5.66
N LEU A 41 -3.56 3.88 -6.66
CA LEU A 41 -3.92 3.65 -8.06
C LEU A 41 -3.41 2.28 -8.54
N ARG A 42 -2.13 1.97 -8.30
CA ARG A 42 -1.51 0.71 -8.73
C ARG A 42 -2.16 -0.54 -8.10
N ILE A 43 -2.63 -0.42 -6.87
CA ILE A 43 -3.37 -1.50 -6.18
C ILE A 43 -4.80 -1.62 -6.74
N ALA A 44 -5.47 -0.52 -7.07
CA ALA A 44 -6.81 -0.54 -7.66
C ALA A 44 -6.82 -1.18 -9.06
N ASP A 45 -5.87 -0.79 -9.91
CA ASP A 45 -5.80 -1.25 -11.31
C ASP A 45 -5.29 -2.69 -11.44
N GLU A 46 -4.24 -3.07 -10.69
CA GLU A 46 -3.59 -4.38 -10.83
C GLU A 46 -3.96 -5.41 -9.75
N GLN A 47 -4.84 -5.03 -8.81
CA GLN A 47 -5.32 -5.87 -7.70
C GLN A 47 -4.22 -6.53 -6.85
N ARG A 48 -3.01 -5.95 -6.83
CA ARG A 48 -1.81 -6.50 -6.21
C ARG A 48 -0.91 -5.42 -5.60
N MET A 49 -0.05 -5.81 -4.67
CA MET A 49 1.04 -4.96 -4.19
C MET A 49 2.14 -4.82 -5.25
N PRO A 50 2.91 -3.70 -5.28
CA PRO A 50 4.07 -3.54 -6.16
C PRO A 50 5.28 -4.40 -5.75
N PHE A 51 5.19 -5.13 -4.63
CA PHE A 51 6.20 -6.07 -4.14
C PHE A 51 5.56 -7.45 -3.89
N HIS A 52 6.37 -8.52 -3.95
CA HIS A 52 5.90 -9.88 -3.69
C HIS A 52 5.46 -10.04 -2.21
N VAL A 53 4.15 -10.18 -1.99
CA VAL A 53 3.58 -10.58 -0.71
C VAL A 53 3.83 -12.07 -0.50
N LYS A 54 4.94 -12.42 0.17
CA LYS A 54 5.40 -13.82 0.33
C LYS A 54 4.53 -14.69 1.23
N VAL A 55 3.62 -14.11 2.00
CA VAL A 55 2.77 -14.84 2.95
C VAL A 55 1.33 -14.88 2.42
N PRO A 56 0.73 -16.06 2.15
CA PRO A 56 -0.66 -16.15 1.76
C PRO A 56 -1.58 -15.60 2.86
N ASN A 57 -2.67 -14.94 2.46
CA ASN A 57 -3.66 -14.42 3.40
C ASN A 57 -4.43 -15.56 4.12
N ALA A 58 -5.20 -15.24 5.16
CA ALA A 58 -5.89 -16.24 5.97
C ALA A 58 -6.84 -17.15 5.15
N THR A 59 -7.56 -16.58 4.18
CA THR A 59 -8.45 -17.33 3.28
C THR A 59 -7.67 -18.28 2.38
N THR A 60 -6.57 -17.81 1.78
CA THR A 60 -5.68 -18.66 0.96
C THR A 60 -5.04 -19.77 1.78
N LYS A 61 -4.61 -19.50 3.01
CA LYS A 61 -4.09 -20.54 3.93
C LYS A 61 -5.13 -21.61 4.24
N LYS A 62 -6.38 -21.21 4.51
CA LYS A 62 -7.49 -22.14 4.76
C LYS A 62 -7.75 -23.01 3.53
N ALA A 63 -7.86 -22.40 2.34
CA ALA A 63 -8.09 -23.12 1.09
C ALA A 63 -6.97 -24.12 0.72
N ILE A 64 -5.72 -23.85 1.10
CA ILE A 64 -4.61 -24.82 0.95
C ILE A 64 -4.79 -25.99 1.93
N ALA A 65 -5.03 -25.71 3.22
CA ALA A 65 -5.23 -26.75 4.23
C ALA A 65 -6.49 -27.62 3.98
N GLU A 66 -7.49 -27.09 3.28
CA GLU A 66 -8.69 -27.82 2.82
C GLU A 66 -8.44 -28.70 1.58
N LEU A 67 -7.25 -28.65 0.98
CA LEU A 67 -6.81 -29.48 -0.15
C LEU A 67 -5.67 -30.45 0.21
N GLU A 68 -5.03 -30.26 1.37
CA GLU A 68 -3.94 -31.11 1.89
C GLU A 68 -4.42 -32.15 2.93
N ALA A 69 -5.74 -32.29 3.12
CA ALA A 69 -6.40 -33.13 4.13
C ALA A 69 -7.27 -34.25 3.52
#